data_AF-A0A949TI65-F1
#
_entry.id   AF-A0A949TI65-F1
#
_cell.length_a   1.000
_cell.length_b   1.000
_cell.length_c   1.000
_cell.angle_alpha   90.00
_cell.angle_beta   90.00
_cell.angle_gamma   90.00
#
_symmetry.space_group_name_H-M   'P 1'
#
loop_
_entity.id
_entity.type
_entity.pdbx_description
1 polymer ?
#
loop_
_entity_poly.entity_id
_entity_poly.type
_entity_poly.pdbx_seq_one_letter_code
_entity_poly.pdbx_strand_id
1 'polypeptide(L)'
;MTMFRQTIGRCGRAVLVALPFALLAACAAIEVPEVAPTAQAGGLQPWPVSGNQPPNIRLNYVDLALPASRQIGGYRFDIECMGPYSNLFVRDLPRSRTSTAWWQDGATGAIRDAGFQVRRDEDQRPTGQLILVGAEINELKVDACRESDFFSLVGSEGGETGQAYIRVQWEAFDPNGQAIFSEEVEATALLADAAKEGWVILAADAFANSMHEFALDLRRHMIAEDVRVTGSFVPSPPTPQPRAPVAVAPLRSSEPAVRAISQPLLKGPVEEHAVALLAATMLVDDGIAPRLAMAMGSLAGQSVVVSHLPADPKIGAPVTLMDSAGQQSLGQVMAVPGDWALVGAMGQAAKMPKGLPVATEAPAIGDMIYAVTGQVDRQGFEPQISRGIISGFCPDAAVDGSALYQVDLAIGRGAMLGTVPGQAGGVLVDASGNLLGLAVAAETGDHDPALSCMRTLTPHGPVQRPGTLATR
;
A
#
# COMPACT_ATOMS: atom_id res chain seq x y z
N MET A 1 35.83 40.96 -21.26
CA MET A 1 36.98 41.66 -21.85
C MET A 1 37.73 40.66 -22.72
N THR A 2 37.63 40.89 -24.02
CA THR A 2 38.24 40.16 -25.12
C THR A 2 39.76 40.32 -25.10
N MET A 3 40.52 39.25 -25.29
CA MET A 3 41.75 39.33 -26.08
C MET A 3 42.07 37.99 -26.76
N PHE A 4 42.60 38.14 -27.95
CA PHE A 4 42.59 37.20 -29.07
C PHE A 4 44.04 36.81 -29.40
N ARG A 5 44.23 35.55 -29.81
CA ARG A 5 45.25 35.00 -30.74
C ARG A 5 46.74 35.39 -30.60
N GLN A 6 47.59 34.36 -30.62
CA GLN A 6 48.49 34.13 -31.76
C GLN A 6 48.98 32.68 -31.84
N THR A 7 49.54 32.34 -33.00
CA THR A 7 49.46 31.06 -33.72
C THR A 7 50.87 30.53 -34.03
N ILE A 8 50.94 29.27 -34.50
CA ILE A 8 52.03 28.61 -35.27
C ILE A 8 53.18 28.05 -34.40
N GLY A 9 53.63 26.79 -34.50
CA GLY A 9 53.30 25.67 -35.39
C GLY A 9 54.48 24.68 -35.43
N ARG A 10 54.23 23.41 -35.76
CA ARG A 10 54.97 22.57 -36.74
C ARG A 10 54.64 21.09 -36.58
N CYS A 11 54.31 20.50 -37.72
CA CYS A 11 54.24 19.06 -37.97
C CYS A 11 55.61 18.40 -37.80
N GLY A 12 55.63 17.16 -37.32
CA GLY A 12 56.83 16.32 -37.31
C GLY A 12 56.57 14.88 -36.89
N ARG A 13 56.21 14.05 -37.88
CA ARG A 13 56.47 12.60 -38.00
C ARG A 13 55.95 11.65 -36.91
N ALA A 14 54.90 10.93 -37.33
CA ALA A 14 54.78 9.47 -37.31
C ALA A 14 55.76 8.68 -36.42
N VAL A 15 55.23 8.12 -35.34
CA VAL A 15 55.64 6.81 -34.86
C VAL A 15 54.38 5.95 -34.80
N LEU A 16 54.32 5.03 -35.75
CA LEU A 16 53.46 3.87 -35.78
C LEU A 16 53.92 2.94 -34.64
N VAL A 17 53.16 2.83 -33.56
CA VAL A 17 53.15 1.62 -32.73
C VAL A 17 51.72 1.12 -32.71
N ALA A 18 51.48 0.15 -33.58
CA ALA A 18 50.33 -0.73 -33.49
C ALA A 18 50.42 -1.51 -32.17
N LEU A 19 49.40 -1.41 -31.34
CA LEU A 19 49.07 -2.45 -30.38
C LEU A 19 47.54 -2.62 -30.37
N PRO A 20 47.02 -3.75 -30.89
CA PRO A 20 45.61 -4.08 -30.83
C PRO A 20 45.35 -4.78 -29.51
N PHE A 21 44.79 -4.06 -28.55
CA PHE A 21 44.03 -4.69 -27.47
C PHE A 21 42.71 -3.93 -27.35
N ALA A 22 41.87 -4.17 -28.36
CA ALA A 22 40.44 -4.13 -28.19
C ALA A 22 40.05 -5.25 -27.22
N LEU A 23 40.28 -5.03 -25.92
CA LEU A 23 39.42 -5.59 -24.90
C LEU A 23 38.15 -4.73 -24.91
N LEU A 24 37.35 -4.91 -25.96
CA LEU A 24 35.91 -4.76 -25.83
C LEU A 24 35.52 -5.84 -24.83
N ALA A 25 35.59 -5.51 -23.54
CA ALA A 25 34.76 -6.14 -22.55
C ALA A 25 33.34 -5.94 -23.07
N ALA A 26 32.80 -6.97 -23.72
CA ALA A 26 31.39 -7.06 -24.00
C ALA A 26 30.73 -7.10 -22.61
N CYS A 27 30.37 -5.93 -22.10
CA CYS A 27 29.41 -5.79 -21.02
C CYS A 27 28.10 -6.33 -21.59
N ALA A 28 27.90 -7.64 -21.48
CA ALA A 28 26.59 -8.23 -21.65
C ALA A 28 25.72 -7.58 -20.57
N ALA A 29 24.87 -6.63 -20.97
CA ALA A 29 23.75 -6.23 -20.13
C ALA A 29 23.04 -7.52 -19.75
N ILE A 30 22.76 -7.70 -18.45
CA ILE A 30 21.92 -8.79 -18.01
C ILE A 30 20.54 -8.45 -18.56
N GLU A 31 20.18 -9.03 -19.71
CA GLU A 31 18.84 -8.98 -20.23
C GLU A 31 17.96 -9.68 -19.19
N VAL A 32 17.15 -8.89 -18.48
CA VAL A 32 16.06 -9.43 -17.69
C VAL A 32 15.05 -9.97 -18.71
N PRO A 33 14.79 -11.29 -18.73
CA PRO A 33 13.92 -11.88 -19.72
C PRO A 33 12.52 -11.27 -19.60
N GLU A 34 11.95 -10.85 -20.73
CA GLU A 34 10.54 -10.50 -20.84
C GLU A 34 9.73 -11.79 -20.62
N VAL A 35 9.01 -11.87 -19.50
CA VAL A 35 8.35 -13.11 -19.06
C VAL A 35 7.15 -13.41 -19.98
N ALA A 36 7.22 -14.51 -20.71
CA ALA A 36 6.07 -15.08 -21.41
C ALA A 36 5.25 -15.96 -20.45
N PRO A 37 3.91 -16.02 -20.57
CA PRO A 37 3.08 -16.83 -19.67
C PRO A 37 3.44 -18.32 -19.75
N THR A 38 3.80 -18.92 -18.62
CA THR A 38 4.27 -20.31 -18.50
C THR A 38 3.11 -21.33 -18.49
N ALA A 39 3.39 -22.52 -19.00
CA ALA A 39 2.43 -23.61 -19.26
C ALA A 39 2.06 -24.44 -18.01
N GLN A 40 0.87 -25.07 -18.07
CA GLN A 40 0.12 -25.72 -16.99
C GLN A 40 0.80 -26.92 -16.28
N ALA A 41 0.57 -26.99 -14.96
CA ALA A 41 1.02 -28.03 -14.04
C ALA A 41 0.44 -29.44 -14.31
N GLY A 42 1.28 -30.46 -14.12
CA GLY A 42 0.99 -31.88 -14.29
C GLY A 42 0.21 -32.52 -13.12
N GLY A 43 -0.48 -33.63 -13.42
CA GLY A 43 -1.52 -34.22 -12.58
C GLY A 43 -1.07 -34.73 -11.20
N LEU A 44 -1.57 -34.08 -10.16
CA LEU A 44 -1.59 -34.56 -8.77
C LEU A 44 -2.99 -35.09 -8.40
N GLN A 45 -3.07 -35.92 -7.36
CA GLN A 45 -4.34 -36.50 -6.90
C GLN A 45 -5.21 -35.46 -6.18
N PRO A 46 -6.54 -35.51 -6.36
CA PRO A 46 -7.47 -34.50 -5.84
C PRO A 46 -7.56 -34.51 -4.30
N TRP A 47 -7.68 -33.31 -3.71
CA TRP A 47 -7.65 -33.09 -2.27
C TRP A 47 -9.06 -32.78 -1.71
N PRO A 48 -9.55 -33.49 -0.69
CA PRO A 48 -10.89 -33.25 -0.16
C PRO A 48 -10.93 -32.01 0.76
N VAL A 49 -11.57 -30.94 0.29
CA VAL A 49 -11.92 -29.77 1.12
C VAL A 49 -13.29 -30.01 1.78
N SER A 50 -13.41 -29.76 3.09
CA SER A 50 -14.71 -29.87 3.79
C SER A 50 -15.13 -28.53 4.38
N GLY A 51 -16.08 -27.85 3.74
CA GLY A 51 -16.87 -26.76 4.34
C GLY A 51 -16.64 -25.37 3.74
N ASN A 52 -17.65 -24.50 3.85
CA ASN A 52 -17.72 -23.13 3.31
C ASN A 52 -16.76 -22.11 3.96
N GLN A 53 -15.71 -22.55 4.65
CA GLN A 53 -14.73 -21.64 5.28
C GLN A 53 -13.47 -21.55 4.42
N PRO A 54 -12.90 -20.36 4.21
CA PRO A 54 -11.65 -20.23 3.48
C PRO A 54 -10.55 -21.04 4.19
N PRO A 55 -9.69 -21.75 3.44
CA PRO A 55 -8.59 -22.52 4.02
C PRO A 55 -7.65 -21.61 4.81
N ASN A 56 -7.15 -22.12 5.94
CA ASN A 56 -6.21 -21.39 6.78
C ASN A 56 -4.77 -21.73 6.35
N ILE A 57 -3.96 -20.70 6.08
CA ILE A 57 -2.53 -20.87 5.84
C ILE A 57 -1.77 -20.36 7.07
N ARG A 58 -0.83 -21.16 7.55
CA ARG A 58 0.05 -20.77 8.65
C ARG A 58 1.44 -20.52 8.09
N LEU A 59 1.86 -19.25 8.08
CA LEU A 59 3.22 -18.84 7.74
C LEU A 59 4.00 -18.59 9.04
N ASN A 60 4.74 -19.60 9.51
CA ASN A 60 5.49 -19.50 10.78
C ASN A 60 6.75 -18.64 10.65
N TYR A 61 7.58 -18.94 9.67
CA TYR A 61 8.81 -18.23 9.38
C TYR A 61 9.15 -18.44 7.90
N VAL A 62 9.80 -17.45 7.31
CA VAL A 62 10.42 -17.57 5.99
C VAL A 62 11.91 -17.82 6.25
N ASP A 63 12.39 -19.01 5.91
CA ASP A 63 13.83 -19.31 5.97
C ASP A 63 14.42 -19.29 4.56
N LEU A 64 15.27 -18.31 4.31
CA LEU A 64 15.96 -18.12 3.04
C LEU A 64 17.27 -18.93 3.07
N ALA A 65 17.19 -20.20 2.70
CA ALA A 65 18.34 -21.10 2.61
C ALA A 65 19.19 -20.89 1.34
N LEU A 66 19.46 -19.64 0.98
CA LEU A 66 20.29 -19.31 -0.17
C LEU A 66 21.79 -19.41 0.19
N PRO A 67 22.66 -19.99 -0.66
CA PRO A 67 24.09 -20.03 -0.40
C PRO A 67 24.65 -18.62 -0.27
N ALA A 68 25.32 -18.31 0.84
CA ALA A 68 25.82 -16.97 1.14
C ALA A 68 26.73 -16.38 0.04
N SER A 69 27.44 -17.23 -0.70
CA SER A 69 28.33 -16.85 -1.81
C SER A 69 27.63 -16.70 -3.15
N ARG A 70 26.32 -16.97 -3.26
CA ARG A 70 25.58 -16.85 -4.51
C ARG A 70 25.46 -15.36 -4.88
N GLN A 71 25.90 -15.02 -6.08
CA GLN A 71 25.69 -13.70 -6.66
C GLN A 71 24.22 -13.60 -7.08
N ILE A 72 23.56 -12.53 -6.64
CA ILE A 72 22.14 -12.24 -6.92
C ILE A 72 21.97 -10.98 -7.74
N GLY A 73 23.05 -10.33 -8.17
CA GLY A 73 22.96 -9.12 -8.97
C GLY A 73 24.24 -8.30 -8.97
N GLY A 74 24.08 -7.01 -9.28
CA GLY A 74 25.13 -6.03 -9.12
C GLY A 74 24.59 -4.60 -9.00
N TYR A 75 25.40 -3.71 -8.44
CA TYR A 75 25.14 -2.28 -8.40
C TYR A 75 25.65 -1.59 -9.65
N ARG A 76 24.89 -0.59 -10.08
CA ARG A 76 25.35 0.47 -10.98
C ARG A 76 25.56 1.75 -10.17
N PHE A 77 26.71 2.40 -10.34
CA PHE A 77 27.05 3.68 -9.71
C PHE A 77 27.06 4.77 -10.80
N ASP A 78 26.80 6.02 -10.41
CA ASP A 78 26.96 7.28 -11.18
C ASP A 78 25.72 7.79 -11.96
N ILE A 79 25.79 9.06 -12.41
CA ILE A 79 24.71 9.96 -12.92
C ILE A 79 23.81 9.34 -14.02
N GLU A 80 24.26 8.27 -14.69
CA GLU A 80 23.54 7.60 -15.78
C GLU A 80 23.30 6.08 -15.55
N CYS A 81 23.57 5.54 -14.35
CA CYS A 81 23.42 4.11 -14.03
C CYS A 81 24.06 3.17 -15.08
N MET A 82 25.23 3.52 -15.61
CA MET A 82 25.90 2.78 -16.67
C MET A 82 26.90 1.76 -16.13
N GLY A 83 26.64 0.46 -16.31
CA GLY A 83 27.58 -0.64 -16.06
C GLY A 83 27.56 -1.22 -14.63
N PRO A 84 27.97 -2.49 -14.43
CA PRO A 84 28.05 -3.11 -13.10
C PRO A 84 29.39 -2.79 -12.41
N TYR A 85 29.35 -2.25 -11.19
CA TYR A 85 30.54 -1.85 -10.42
C TYR A 85 30.77 -2.65 -9.14
N SER A 86 29.73 -3.28 -8.58
CA SER A 86 29.90 -4.22 -7.47
C SER A 86 28.87 -5.34 -7.55
N ASN A 87 29.30 -6.56 -7.25
CA ASN A 87 28.41 -7.72 -7.22
C ASN A 87 27.58 -7.70 -5.93
N LEU A 88 26.28 -7.95 -6.06
CA LEU A 88 25.39 -8.22 -4.93
C LEU A 88 25.40 -9.70 -4.62
N PHE A 89 25.64 -10.06 -3.36
CA PHE A 89 25.62 -11.43 -2.90
C PHE A 89 24.52 -11.65 -1.86
N VAL A 90 24.06 -12.89 -1.73
CA VAL A 90 23.11 -13.29 -0.68
C VAL A 90 23.62 -12.94 0.72
N ARG A 91 24.93 -13.04 0.99
CA ARG A 91 25.49 -12.64 2.30
C ARG A 91 25.28 -11.17 2.64
N ASP A 92 25.06 -10.34 1.62
CA ASP A 92 24.85 -8.90 1.79
C ASP A 92 23.39 -8.63 2.18
N LEU A 93 22.48 -9.61 2.01
CA LEU A 93 21.10 -9.47 2.49
C LEU A 93 21.16 -9.37 4.00
N PRO A 94 20.61 -8.30 4.59
CA PRO A 94 20.61 -8.19 6.03
C PRO A 94 19.96 -9.45 6.61
N ARG A 95 20.68 -10.07 7.56
CA ARG A 95 20.21 -11.21 8.36
C ARG A 95 19.70 -10.75 9.73
N SER A 96 19.52 -9.45 9.90
CA SER A 96 19.04 -8.89 11.15
C SER A 96 17.57 -9.24 11.34
N ARG A 97 17.11 -9.25 12.60
CA ARG A 97 15.68 -9.49 12.91
C ARG A 97 14.74 -8.46 12.24
N THR A 98 15.23 -7.27 11.92
CA THR A 98 14.46 -6.23 11.22
C THR A 98 14.29 -6.57 9.74
N SER A 99 15.32 -7.07 9.07
CA SER A 99 15.22 -7.49 7.67
C SER A 99 14.36 -8.73 7.44
N THR A 100 14.30 -9.68 8.39
CA THR A 100 13.36 -10.81 8.32
C THR A 100 11.90 -10.37 8.38
N ALA A 101 11.63 -9.17 8.95
CA ALA A 101 10.28 -8.62 8.96
C ALA A 101 9.80 -8.30 7.54
N TRP A 102 10.63 -7.72 6.66
CA TRP A 102 10.22 -7.40 5.28
C TRP A 102 9.77 -8.61 4.48
N TRP A 103 10.56 -9.70 4.52
CA TRP A 103 10.20 -10.94 3.83
C TRP A 103 8.92 -11.56 4.40
N GLN A 104 8.79 -11.56 5.73
CA GLN A 104 7.64 -12.17 6.40
C GLN A 104 6.37 -11.32 6.26
N ASP A 105 6.49 -10.00 6.31
CA ASP A 105 5.40 -9.04 6.11
C ASP A 105 4.92 -9.08 4.67
N GLY A 106 5.83 -9.03 3.70
CA GLY A 106 5.51 -9.16 2.27
C GLY A 106 4.83 -10.48 1.94
N ALA A 107 5.34 -11.60 2.45
CA ALA A 107 4.72 -12.91 2.27
C ALA A 107 3.35 -13.03 2.96
N THR A 108 3.20 -12.44 4.15
CA THR A 108 1.91 -12.40 4.87
C THR A 108 0.88 -11.60 4.10
N GLY A 109 1.27 -10.42 3.58
CA GLY A 109 0.42 -9.58 2.72
C GLY A 109 0.00 -10.32 1.46
N ALA A 110 0.96 -10.90 0.73
CA ALA A 110 0.71 -11.65 -0.50
C ALA A 110 -0.30 -12.80 -0.34
N ILE A 111 -0.16 -13.60 0.72
CA ILE A 111 -1.09 -14.71 1.03
C ILE A 111 -2.48 -14.18 1.41
N ARG A 112 -2.55 -13.08 2.16
CA ARG A 112 -3.83 -12.47 2.53
C ARG A 112 -4.55 -11.87 1.33
N ASP A 113 -3.83 -11.19 0.45
CA ASP A 113 -4.39 -10.61 -0.78
C ASP A 113 -4.94 -11.70 -1.70
N ALA A 114 -4.35 -12.89 -1.69
CA ALA A 114 -4.90 -14.06 -2.35
C ALA A 114 -6.17 -14.63 -1.66
N GLY A 115 -6.54 -14.13 -0.48
CA GLY A 115 -7.78 -14.43 0.25
C GLY A 115 -7.68 -15.56 1.26
N PHE A 116 -6.47 -15.96 1.67
CA PHE A 116 -6.28 -16.88 2.79
C PHE A 116 -6.24 -16.12 4.11
N GLN A 117 -6.64 -16.80 5.19
CA GLN A 117 -6.42 -16.28 6.54
C GLN A 117 -5.02 -16.65 7.02
N VAL A 118 -4.19 -15.64 7.26
CA VAL A 118 -2.84 -15.82 7.86
C VAL A 118 -2.92 -15.58 9.36
N ARG A 119 -2.56 -16.59 10.17
CA ARG A 119 -2.49 -16.46 11.64
C ARG A 119 -1.03 -16.46 12.10
N ARG A 120 -0.66 -15.49 12.93
CA ARG A 120 0.69 -15.38 13.54
C ARG A 120 0.84 -16.13 14.87
N ASP A 121 -0.26 -16.49 15.55
CA ASP A 121 -0.22 -17.02 16.92
C ASP A 121 0.05 -18.53 17.02
N GLU A 122 0.93 -18.91 17.95
CA GLU A 122 1.26 -20.30 18.33
C GLU A 122 0.20 -20.95 19.24
N ASP A 123 -0.60 -20.17 19.96
CA ASP A 123 -1.32 -20.66 21.15
C ASP A 123 -2.74 -21.20 20.91
N GLN A 124 -3.25 -21.19 19.66
CA GLN A 124 -4.54 -21.78 19.33
C GLN A 124 -4.40 -22.95 18.37
N ARG A 125 -4.77 -24.16 18.82
CA ARG A 125 -4.90 -25.32 17.93
C ARG A 125 -5.85 -24.96 16.78
N PRO A 126 -5.41 -25.03 15.51
CA PRO A 126 -6.24 -24.64 14.39
C PRO A 126 -7.50 -25.51 14.34
N THR A 127 -8.67 -24.87 14.24
CA THR A 127 -9.96 -25.54 14.02
C THR A 127 -10.29 -25.71 12.54
N GLY A 128 -9.32 -25.53 11.63
CA GLY A 128 -9.49 -25.68 10.18
C GLY A 128 -8.34 -26.44 9.52
N GLN A 129 -8.45 -26.67 8.21
CA GLN A 129 -7.40 -27.31 7.41
C GLN A 129 -6.14 -26.44 7.43
N LEU A 130 -5.01 -27.04 7.79
CA LEU A 130 -3.69 -26.42 7.80
C LEU A 130 -2.98 -26.79 6.50
N ILE A 131 -2.51 -25.78 5.77
CA ILE A 131 -1.66 -25.95 4.59
C ILE A 131 -0.26 -25.43 4.95
N LEU A 132 0.75 -26.24 4.64
CA LEU A 132 2.15 -25.86 4.74
C LEU A 132 2.62 -25.40 3.36
N VAL A 133 3.39 -24.33 3.29
CA VAL A 133 3.94 -23.82 2.03
C VAL A 133 5.46 -23.79 2.13
N GLY A 134 6.12 -24.37 1.13
CA GLY A 134 7.57 -24.34 0.93
C GLY A 134 7.92 -23.63 -0.37
N ALA A 135 9.14 -23.07 -0.43
CA ALA A 135 9.64 -22.36 -1.60
C ALA A 135 11.11 -22.68 -1.83
N GLU A 136 11.48 -22.94 -3.08
CA GLU A 136 12.87 -23.03 -3.53
C GLU A 136 13.15 -21.90 -4.54
N ILE A 137 14.04 -20.98 -4.18
CA ILE A 137 14.41 -19.86 -5.05
C ILE A 137 15.44 -20.35 -6.07
N ASN A 138 14.97 -20.63 -7.28
CA ASN A 138 15.78 -21.08 -8.41
C ASN A 138 16.66 -19.96 -8.95
N GLU A 139 16.13 -18.74 -9.03
CA GLU A 139 16.84 -17.57 -9.55
C GLU A 139 16.43 -16.30 -8.80
N LEU A 140 17.40 -15.44 -8.48
CA LEU A 140 17.17 -14.10 -7.96
C LEU A 140 18.19 -13.17 -8.63
N LYS A 141 17.69 -12.15 -9.30
CA LYS A 141 18.44 -11.12 -10.02
C LYS A 141 17.98 -9.75 -9.55
N VAL A 142 18.91 -8.93 -9.06
CA VAL A 142 18.67 -7.56 -8.64
C VAL A 142 19.59 -6.63 -9.43
N ASP A 143 18.99 -5.65 -10.10
CA ASP A 143 19.69 -4.60 -10.80
C ASP A 143 19.37 -3.28 -10.10
N ALA A 144 20.24 -2.87 -9.19
CA ALA A 144 20.06 -1.68 -8.36
C ALA A 144 20.98 -0.55 -8.84
N CYS A 145 20.43 0.66 -8.94
CA CYS A 145 21.19 1.88 -9.17
C CYS A 145 21.24 2.68 -7.88
N ARG A 146 22.45 3.04 -7.44
CA ARG A 146 22.63 3.92 -6.28
C ARG A 146 22.71 5.37 -6.74
N GLU A 147 21.69 6.15 -6.41
CA GLU A 147 21.70 7.58 -6.67
C GLU A 147 22.64 8.25 -5.67
N SER A 148 23.68 8.93 -6.16
CA SER A 148 24.58 9.72 -5.32
C SER A 148 24.17 11.17 -5.41
N ASP A 149 23.82 11.79 -4.28
CA ASP A 149 23.52 13.22 -4.28
C ASP A 149 24.83 14.00 -4.43
N PHE A 150 25.16 14.38 -5.67
CA PHE A 150 26.43 15.03 -6.02
C PHE A 150 26.66 16.35 -5.25
N PHE A 151 25.59 17.01 -4.80
CA PHE A 151 25.68 18.25 -4.01
C PHE A 151 25.85 18.01 -2.50
N SER A 152 25.67 16.77 -2.04
CA SER A 152 25.91 16.36 -0.67
C SER A 152 27.40 16.15 -0.43
N LEU A 153 28.13 17.25 -0.20
CA LEU A 153 29.52 17.25 0.29
C LEU A 153 29.68 16.62 1.69
N VAL A 154 28.58 16.16 2.31
CA VAL A 154 28.53 15.66 3.69
C VAL A 154 27.78 14.32 3.74
N GLY A 155 28.29 13.32 3.04
CA GLY A 155 28.12 11.91 3.39
C GLY A 155 26.69 11.39 3.55
N SER A 156 25.67 12.00 2.92
CA SER A 156 24.35 11.38 2.90
C SER A 156 24.43 10.14 2.02
N GLU A 157 24.19 8.97 2.61
CA GLU A 157 23.96 7.73 1.89
C GLU A 157 22.78 7.99 0.94
N GLY A 158 23.07 8.11 -0.35
CA GLY A 158 22.02 8.25 -1.35
C GLY A 158 21.19 6.97 -1.47
N GLY A 159 19.94 7.11 -1.91
CA GLY A 159 19.01 5.99 -2.05
C GLY A 159 19.35 5.10 -3.26
N GLU A 160 18.62 4.01 -3.36
CA GLU A 160 18.76 3.03 -4.43
C GLU A 160 17.43 2.87 -5.15
N THR A 161 17.47 2.89 -6.49
CA THR A 161 16.37 2.56 -7.39
C THR A 161 16.70 1.28 -8.14
N GLY A 162 15.78 0.73 -8.93
CA GLY A 162 16.08 -0.35 -9.86
C GLY A 162 14.98 -1.36 -10.03
N GLN A 163 15.36 -2.59 -10.38
CA GLN A 163 14.42 -3.69 -10.61
C GLN A 163 14.97 -5.02 -10.08
N ALA A 164 14.07 -5.91 -9.71
CA ALA A 164 14.40 -7.28 -9.35
C ALA A 164 13.54 -8.28 -10.13
N TYR A 165 14.11 -9.46 -10.36
CA TYR A 165 13.47 -10.63 -10.93
C TYR A 165 13.74 -11.83 -10.03
N ILE A 166 12.72 -12.64 -9.80
CA ILE A 166 12.83 -13.87 -9.04
C ILE A 166 12.11 -15.00 -9.77
N ARG A 167 12.67 -16.21 -9.71
CA ARG A 167 12.02 -17.46 -10.10
C ARG A 167 12.04 -18.42 -8.92
N VAL A 168 10.85 -18.86 -8.51
CA VAL A 168 10.65 -19.65 -7.29
C VAL A 168 9.80 -20.88 -7.62
N GLN A 169 10.29 -22.06 -7.24
CA GLN A 169 9.49 -23.27 -7.20
C GLN A 169 8.75 -23.31 -5.87
N TRP A 170 7.43 -23.19 -5.91
CA TRP A 170 6.57 -23.26 -4.75
C TRP A 170 5.93 -24.63 -4.62
N GLU A 171 5.74 -25.09 -3.38
CA GLU A 171 5.06 -26.33 -3.06
C GLU A 171 4.13 -26.12 -1.86
N ALA A 172 2.87 -26.54 -1.98
CA ALA A 172 1.95 -26.65 -0.86
C ALA A 172 1.83 -28.11 -0.42
N PHE A 173 1.78 -28.32 0.89
CA PHE A 173 1.67 -29.63 1.52
C PHE A 173 0.48 -29.68 2.47
N ASP A 174 -0.05 -30.88 2.63
CA ASP A 174 -0.97 -31.20 3.72
C ASP A 174 -0.25 -31.28 5.08
N PRO A 175 -0.99 -31.41 6.20
CA PRO A 175 -0.38 -31.58 7.53
C PRO A 175 0.49 -32.84 7.69
N ASN A 176 0.41 -33.81 6.77
CA ASN A 176 1.21 -35.02 6.77
C ASN A 176 2.49 -34.88 5.93
N GLY A 177 2.69 -33.73 5.27
CA GLY A 177 3.83 -33.45 4.40
C GLY A 177 3.68 -33.99 2.98
N GLN A 178 2.48 -34.39 2.55
CA GLN A 178 2.21 -34.76 1.16
C GLN A 178 1.99 -33.51 0.31
N ALA A 179 2.73 -33.38 -0.80
CA ALA A 179 2.54 -32.28 -1.75
C ALA A 179 1.15 -32.36 -2.40
N ILE A 180 0.40 -31.27 -2.31
CA ILE A 180 -0.95 -31.12 -2.86
C ILE A 180 -0.99 -30.18 -4.06
N PHE A 181 -0.03 -29.26 -4.15
CA PHE A 181 0.08 -28.30 -5.24
C PHE A 181 1.54 -27.88 -5.42
N SER A 182 1.99 -27.68 -6.65
CA SER A 182 3.36 -27.27 -6.96
C SER A 182 3.38 -26.47 -8.25
N GLU A 183 4.10 -25.34 -8.25
CA GLU A 183 4.17 -24.43 -9.37
C GLU A 183 5.48 -23.63 -9.36
N GLU A 184 6.05 -23.42 -10.55
CA GLU A 184 7.16 -22.48 -10.72
C GLU A 184 6.60 -21.10 -11.09
N VAL A 185 6.90 -20.10 -10.26
CA VAL A 185 6.45 -18.73 -10.45
C VAL A 185 7.63 -17.81 -10.73
N GLU A 186 7.48 -17.00 -11.77
CA GLU A 186 8.38 -15.89 -12.08
C GLU A 186 7.72 -14.58 -11.71
N ALA A 187 8.44 -13.69 -11.01
CA ALA A 187 7.93 -12.38 -10.62
C ALA A 187 9.00 -11.30 -10.69
N THR A 188 8.55 -10.06 -10.86
CA THR A 188 9.43 -8.89 -10.91
C THR A 188 8.98 -7.82 -9.91
N ALA A 189 9.91 -6.97 -9.49
CA ALA A 189 9.64 -5.75 -8.74
C ALA A 189 10.39 -4.56 -9.33
N LEU A 190 9.81 -3.37 -9.20
CA LEU A 190 10.37 -2.10 -9.67
C LEU A 190 10.34 -1.09 -8.53
N LEU A 191 11.46 -0.41 -8.32
CA LEU A 191 11.62 0.66 -7.36
C LEU A 191 12.02 1.92 -8.11
N ALA A 192 11.02 2.75 -8.41
CA ALA A 192 11.18 3.97 -9.21
C ALA A 192 11.82 5.11 -8.40
N ASP A 193 11.46 5.23 -7.12
CA ASP A 193 11.98 6.25 -6.21
C ASP A 193 13.10 5.71 -5.35
N ALA A 194 14.17 6.50 -5.19
CA ALA A 194 15.35 6.07 -4.46
C ALA A 194 15.04 5.85 -2.99
N ALA A 195 15.25 4.62 -2.50
CA ALA A 195 15.05 4.26 -1.10
C ALA A 195 16.35 3.83 -0.44
N LYS A 196 16.48 4.08 0.87
CA LYS A 196 17.57 3.51 1.65
C LYS A 196 17.42 1.99 1.66
N GLU A 197 18.49 1.27 1.31
CA GLU A 197 18.45 -0.20 1.15
C GLU A 197 17.45 -0.67 0.07
N GLY A 198 17.24 0.15 -0.97
CA GLY A 198 16.30 -0.11 -2.05
C GLY A 198 16.51 -1.45 -2.76
N TRP A 199 17.74 -1.97 -2.82
CA TRP A 199 17.98 -3.31 -3.38
C TRP A 199 17.38 -4.44 -2.53
N VAL A 200 17.28 -4.27 -1.20
CA VAL A 200 16.64 -5.24 -0.30
C VAL A 200 15.13 -5.19 -0.48
N ILE A 201 14.57 -3.98 -0.59
CA ILE A 201 13.15 -3.75 -0.88
C ILE A 201 12.77 -4.43 -2.19
N LEU A 202 13.55 -4.19 -3.26
CA LEU A 202 13.37 -4.85 -4.55
C LEU A 202 13.34 -6.39 -4.46
N ALA A 203 14.26 -6.99 -3.71
CA ALA A 203 14.31 -8.44 -3.54
C ALA A 203 13.11 -8.97 -2.75
N ALA A 204 12.70 -8.27 -1.69
CA ALA A 204 11.55 -8.63 -0.87
C ALA A 204 10.23 -8.50 -1.65
N ASP A 205 10.07 -7.43 -2.43
CA ASP A 205 8.90 -7.19 -3.26
C ASP A 205 8.78 -8.23 -4.38
N ALA A 206 9.89 -8.58 -5.05
CA ALA A 206 9.87 -9.62 -6.08
C ALA A 206 9.42 -10.96 -5.48
N PHE A 207 9.90 -11.30 -4.29
CA PHE A 207 9.47 -12.50 -3.57
C PHE A 207 8.00 -12.44 -3.15
N ALA A 208 7.53 -11.31 -2.60
CA ALA A 208 6.13 -11.13 -2.25
C ALA A 208 5.20 -11.26 -3.47
N ASN A 209 5.59 -10.67 -4.62
CA ASN A 209 4.87 -10.82 -5.88
C ASN A 209 4.82 -12.29 -6.32
N SER A 210 5.92 -13.04 -6.22
CA SER A 210 5.93 -14.48 -6.55
C SER A 210 5.02 -15.31 -5.64
N MET A 211 4.98 -14.99 -4.34
CA MET A 211 4.09 -15.65 -3.39
C MET A 211 2.62 -15.31 -3.68
N HIS A 212 2.32 -14.08 -4.10
CA HIS A 212 0.96 -13.65 -4.40
C HIS A 212 0.37 -14.45 -5.57
N GLU A 213 1.11 -14.56 -6.67
CA GLU A 213 0.71 -15.35 -7.83
C GLU A 213 0.51 -16.83 -7.45
N PHE A 214 1.49 -17.44 -6.75
CA PHE A 214 1.37 -18.81 -6.25
C PHE A 214 0.12 -19.00 -5.38
N ALA A 215 -0.14 -18.08 -4.46
CA ALA A 215 -1.29 -18.18 -3.57
C ALA A 215 -2.62 -18.05 -4.36
N LEU A 216 -2.70 -17.17 -5.36
CA LEU A 216 -3.87 -17.07 -6.23
C LEU A 216 -4.11 -18.38 -7.00
N ASP A 217 -3.06 -19.00 -7.52
CA ASP A 217 -3.16 -20.28 -8.23
C ASP A 217 -3.51 -21.45 -7.30
N LEU A 218 -2.89 -21.52 -6.11
CA LEU A 218 -3.23 -22.49 -5.07
C LEU A 218 -4.72 -22.37 -4.70
N ARG A 219 -5.22 -21.15 -4.49
CA ARG A 219 -6.63 -20.94 -4.16
C ARG A 219 -7.54 -21.38 -5.29
N ARG A 220 -7.21 -21.06 -6.54
CA ARG A 220 -7.96 -21.50 -7.72
C ARG A 220 -8.00 -23.02 -7.79
N HIS A 221 -6.87 -23.69 -7.54
CA HIS A 221 -6.78 -25.14 -7.47
C HIS A 221 -7.73 -25.72 -6.40
N MET A 222 -7.71 -25.16 -5.19
CA MET A 222 -8.58 -25.59 -4.10
C MET A 222 -10.08 -25.39 -4.37
N ILE A 223 -10.47 -24.28 -5.04
CA ILE A 223 -11.88 -24.00 -5.36
C ILE A 223 -12.37 -24.82 -6.56
N ALA A 224 -11.53 -25.01 -7.57
CA ALA A 224 -11.90 -25.76 -8.78
C ALA A 224 -12.26 -27.22 -8.47
N GLU A 225 -11.74 -27.78 -7.38
CA GLU A 225 -12.09 -29.11 -6.89
C GLU A 225 -13.46 -29.15 -6.18
N ASP A 226 -13.83 -28.10 -5.43
CA ASP A 226 -15.13 -27.99 -4.76
C ASP A 226 -16.31 -27.95 -5.76
N VAL A 227 -16.12 -27.34 -6.93
CA VAL A 227 -17.18 -27.21 -7.95
C VAL A 227 -17.59 -28.54 -8.58
N ARG A 228 -16.78 -29.61 -8.44
CA ARG A 228 -17.13 -30.94 -8.98
C ARG A 228 -18.00 -31.78 -8.05
N VAL A 229 -18.27 -31.33 -6.81
CA VAL A 229 -19.08 -32.08 -5.85
C VAL A 229 -20.15 -31.16 -5.24
N THR A 230 -21.43 -31.37 -5.62
CA THR A 230 -22.67 -30.72 -5.12
C THR A 230 -22.89 -29.27 -5.58
N GLY A 231 -24.07 -28.76 -5.94
CA GLY A 231 -25.46 -29.17 -5.82
C GLY A 231 -26.30 -27.87 -5.82
N SER A 232 -27.39 -27.85 -6.59
CA SER A 232 -28.24 -26.68 -6.89
C SER A 232 -28.67 -25.87 -5.65
N PHE A 233 -28.45 -24.54 -5.64
CA PHE A 233 -29.01 -23.61 -4.65
C PHE A 233 -29.99 -22.61 -5.30
N VAL A 234 -31.19 -22.49 -4.72
CA VAL A 234 -32.25 -21.53 -5.09
C VAL A 234 -32.29 -20.42 -4.02
N PRO A 235 -32.21 -19.13 -4.40
CA PRO A 235 -32.33 -18.03 -3.45
C PRO A 235 -33.80 -17.63 -3.23
N SER A 236 -34.17 -17.31 -1.98
CA SER A 236 -35.46 -16.70 -1.64
C SER A 236 -35.32 -15.18 -1.44
N PRO A 237 -36.31 -14.36 -1.86
CA PRO A 237 -36.22 -12.90 -1.79
C PRO A 237 -36.65 -12.32 -0.43
N PRO A 238 -36.12 -11.14 -0.02
CA PRO A 238 -36.49 -10.47 1.22
C PRO A 238 -37.70 -9.54 1.06
N THR A 239 -38.55 -9.51 2.09
CA THR A 239 -39.74 -8.66 2.20
C THR A 239 -39.41 -7.27 2.78
N PRO A 240 -39.91 -6.15 2.24
CA PRO A 240 -39.65 -4.81 2.78
C PRO A 240 -40.68 -4.39 3.85
N GLN A 241 -40.23 -3.66 4.88
CA GLN A 241 -41.09 -2.93 5.82
C GLN A 241 -40.91 -1.40 5.68
N PRO A 242 -41.99 -0.60 5.81
CA PRO A 242 -41.91 0.85 5.71
C PRO A 242 -41.65 1.53 7.07
N ARG A 243 -40.82 2.58 7.09
CA ARG A 243 -40.58 3.45 8.26
C ARG A 243 -41.07 4.88 8.01
N ALA A 244 -41.66 5.46 9.04
CA ALA A 244 -42.16 6.83 9.10
C ALA A 244 -41.02 7.86 9.30
N PRO A 245 -41.24 9.15 8.96
CA PRO A 245 -40.21 10.19 9.03
C PRO A 245 -40.00 10.72 10.44
N VAL A 246 -38.73 10.96 10.82
CA VAL A 246 -38.31 11.50 12.12
C VAL A 246 -37.57 12.83 11.87
N ALA A 247 -37.91 13.85 12.67
CA ALA A 247 -37.25 15.16 12.67
C ALA A 247 -35.85 15.07 13.34
N VAL A 248 -34.84 15.73 12.75
CA VAL A 248 -33.44 15.59 13.14
C VAL A 248 -33.04 16.64 14.19
N ALA A 249 -32.68 16.17 15.38
CA ALA A 249 -32.00 16.92 16.43
C ALA A 249 -30.47 16.93 16.19
N PRO A 250 -29.72 17.92 16.70
CA PRO A 250 -28.27 17.96 16.59
C PRO A 250 -27.62 16.72 17.24
N LEU A 251 -26.78 16.03 16.45
CA LEU A 251 -26.12 14.77 16.83
C LEU A 251 -24.93 15.04 17.76
N ARG A 252 -24.98 14.52 18.99
CA ARG A 252 -23.92 14.66 20.00
C ARG A 252 -22.83 13.58 19.92
N SER A 253 -23.01 12.56 19.08
CA SER A 253 -21.98 11.59 18.70
C SER A 253 -21.90 11.51 17.18
N SER A 254 -20.72 11.27 16.62
CA SER A 254 -20.53 11.13 15.17
C SER A 254 -20.97 9.78 14.63
N GLU A 255 -20.99 8.75 15.48
CA GLU A 255 -21.32 7.39 15.09
C GLU A 255 -22.71 7.22 14.44
N PRO A 256 -23.80 7.83 14.96
CA PRO A 256 -25.10 7.80 14.29
C PRO A 256 -25.11 8.67 13.03
N ALA A 257 -24.30 9.73 12.97
CA ALA A 257 -24.20 10.60 11.80
C ALA A 257 -23.56 9.87 10.61
N VAL A 258 -22.43 9.21 10.85
CA VAL A 258 -21.70 8.41 9.84
C VAL A 258 -22.55 7.22 9.40
N ARG A 259 -23.15 6.48 10.34
CA ARG A 259 -24.05 5.35 10.01
C ARG A 259 -25.31 5.79 9.26
N ALA A 260 -25.80 7.01 9.47
CA ALA A 260 -26.96 7.54 8.76
C ALA A 260 -26.66 7.87 7.29
N ILE A 261 -25.38 8.01 6.91
CA ILE A 261 -24.91 8.24 5.54
C ILE A 261 -24.58 6.88 4.88
N SER A 262 -25.39 5.86 5.15
CA SER A 262 -25.14 4.50 4.65
C SER A 262 -25.45 4.41 3.15
N GLN A 263 -24.39 4.29 2.35
CA GLN A 263 -24.45 3.88 0.96
C GLN A 263 -24.00 2.41 0.85
N PRO A 264 -24.43 1.66 -0.19
CA PRO A 264 -23.89 0.34 -0.45
C PRO A 264 -22.36 0.41 -0.64
N LEU A 265 -21.63 -0.47 0.05
CA LEU A 265 -20.19 -0.58 -0.14
C LEU A 265 -19.86 -0.89 -1.60
N LEU A 266 -18.79 -0.26 -2.08
CA LEU A 266 -18.17 -0.59 -3.35
C LEU A 266 -17.59 -2.02 -3.27
N LYS A 267 -17.52 -2.67 -4.43
CA LYS A 267 -16.96 -4.01 -4.60
C LYS A 267 -16.02 -4.01 -5.78
N GLY A 268 -15.00 -4.85 -5.73
CA GLY A 268 -13.95 -4.90 -6.74
C GLY A 268 -12.75 -4.04 -6.35
N PRO A 269 -11.70 -4.04 -7.18
CA PRO A 269 -10.47 -3.30 -6.92
C PRO A 269 -10.68 -1.77 -7.08
N VAL A 270 -9.89 -0.97 -6.36
CA VAL A 270 -10.03 0.50 -6.31
C VAL A 270 -9.91 1.15 -7.70
N GLU A 271 -9.17 0.53 -8.61
CA GLU A 271 -8.93 0.99 -9.97
C GLU A 271 -10.24 1.10 -10.77
N GLU A 272 -11.20 0.19 -10.51
CA GLU A 272 -12.54 0.25 -11.12
C GLU A 272 -13.36 1.45 -10.61
N HIS A 273 -12.99 1.99 -9.44
CA HIS A 273 -13.66 3.09 -8.76
C HIS A 273 -12.83 4.38 -8.73
N ALA A 274 -11.63 4.40 -9.32
CA ALA A 274 -10.70 5.51 -9.23
C ALA A 274 -11.31 6.84 -9.72
N VAL A 275 -12.08 6.80 -10.81
CA VAL A 275 -12.78 7.99 -11.33
C VAL A 275 -13.80 8.53 -10.32
N ALA A 276 -14.55 7.64 -9.65
CA ALA A 276 -15.52 8.03 -8.64
C ALA A 276 -14.83 8.56 -7.37
N LEU A 277 -13.71 7.94 -6.98
CA LEU A 277 -12.87 8.35 -5.86
C LEU A 277 -12.33 9.77 -6.07
N LEU A 278 -11.71 10.05 -7.22
CA LEU A 278 -11.18 11.38 -7.57
C LEU A 278 -12.29 12.42 -7.71
N ALA A 279 -13.45 12.03 -8.25
CA ALA A 279 -14.60 12.94 -8.36
C ALA A 279 -15.21 13.29 -7.00
N ALA A 280 -15.14 12.40 -6.02
CA ALA A 280 -15.62 12.63 -4.66
C ALA A 280 -14.67 13.49 -3.81
N THR A 281 -13.46 13.77 -4.32
CA THR A 281 -12.48 14.59 -3.64
C THR A 281 -12.84 16.07 -3.74
N MET A 282 -12.67 16.77 -2.61
CA MET A 282 -12.99 18.17 -2.47
C MET A 282 -11.96 18.88 -1.60
N LEU A 283 -11.99 20.21 -1.60
CA LEU A 283 -11.33 21.02 -0.60
C LEU A 283 -12.34 21.66 0.34
N VAL A 284 -11.98 21.74 1.61
CA VAL A 284 -12.63 22.56 2.63
C VAL A 284 -11.66 23.67 3.02
N ASP A 285 -12.09 24.91 2.86
CA ASP A 285 -11.34 26.11 3.25
C ASP A 285 -12.10 26.86 4.35
N ASP A 286 -11.48 26.94 5.52
CA ASP A 286 -11.98 27.65 6.69
C ASP A 286 -11.45 29.09 6.82
N GLY A 287 -10.73 29.56 5.80
CA GLY A 287 -10.07 30.86 5.77
C GLY A 287 -8.62 30.85 6.27
N ILE A 288 -8.11 29.70 6.74
CA ILE A 288 -6.70 29.53 7.14
C ILE A 288 -5.93 28.85 6.01
N ALA A 289 -6.37 27.65 5.62
CA ALA A 289 -5.77 26.89 4.53
C ALA A 289 -6.77 25.86 3.99
N PRO A 290 -6.78 25.63 2.66
CA PRO A 290 -7.58 24.57 2.07
C PRO A 290 -7.07 23.20 2.52
N ARG A 291 -8.00 22.31 2.87
CA ARG A 291 -7.75 20.94 3.32
C ARG A 291 -8.55 19.95 2.52
N LEU A 292 -8.02 18.74 2.39
CA LEU A 292 -8.65 17.68 1.64
C LEU A 292 -9.89 17.20 2.37
N ALA A 293 -10.96 17.08 1.61
CA ALA A 293 -12.21 16.53 2.04
C ALA A 293 -12.69 15.45 1.07
N MET A 294 -13.54 14.57 1.59
CA MET A 294 -14.18 13.52 0.80
C MET A 294 -15.69 13.60 0.96
N ALA A 295 -16.42 13.64 -0.15
CA ALA A 295 -17.86 13.51 -0.12
C ALA A 295 -18.25 12.12 0.39
N MET A 296 -19.17 12.07 1.36
CA MET A 296 -19.64 10.80 1.94
C MET A 296 -21.08 10.47 1.55
N GLY A 297 -21.87 11.46 1.18
CA GLY A 297 -23.27 11.27 0.77
C GLY A 297 -24.16 12.38 1.30
N SER A 298 -25.39 12.04 1.68
CA SER A 298 -26.34 13.00 2.24
C SER A 298 -26.80 12.61 3.65
N LEU A 299 -26.85 13.61 4.53
CA LEU A 299 -27.44 13.53 5.87
C LEU A 299 -28.57 14.56 5.95
N ALA A 300 -29.78 14.11 6.27
CA ALA A 300 -30.97 14.99 6.37
C ALA A 300 -31.22 15.86 5.11
N GLY A 301 -30.88 15.33 3.92
CA GLY A 301 -31.04 16.04 2.64
C GLY A 301 -29.95 17.07 2.34
N GLN A 302 -28.93 17.20 3.19
CA GLN A 302 -27.73 18.01 2.95
C GLN A 302 -26.59 17.09 2.51
N SER A 303 -25.81 17.51 1.52
CA SER A 303 -24.59 16.78 1.16
C SER A 303 -23.54 16.98 2.23
N VAL A 304 -22.87 15.91 2.63
CA VAL A 304 -21.88 15.90 3.70
C VAL A 304 -20.53 15.47 3.17
N VAL A 305 -19.50 16.21 3.55
CA VAL A 305 -18.10 15.84 3.35
C VAL A 305 -17.45 15.61 4.71
N VAL A 306 -16.40 14.81 4.71
CA VAL A 306 -15.50 14.68 5.86
C VAL A 306 -14.17 15.35 5.54
N SER A 307 -13.59 16.04 6.51
CA SER A 307 -12.30 16.72 6.35
C SER A 307 -11.56 16.76 7.67
N HIS A 308 -10.22 16.82 7.60
CA HIS A 308 -9.46 17.41 8.69
C HIS A 308 -9.78 18.89 8.77
N LEU A 309 -9.98 19.40 9.97
CA LEU A 309 -10.09 20.83 10.25
C LEU A 309 -9.06 21.18 11.35
N PRO A 310 -8.70 22.45 11.55
CA PRO A 310 -7.80 22.86 12.63
C PRO A 310 -8.32 22.38 13.99
N ALA A 311 -7.45 22.38 15.00
CA ALA A 311 -7.85 22.07 16.37
C ALA A 311 -9.00 22.98 16.82
N ASP A 312 -10.11 22.37 17.25
CA ASP A 312 -11.33 23.01 17.78
C ASP A 312 -12.12 23.88 16.78
N PRO A 313 -12.56 23.33 15.63
CA PRO A 313 -13.49 24.03 14.75
C PRO A 313 -14.85 24.14 15.44
N LYS A 314 -15.44 25.34 15.43
CA LYS A 314 -16.76 25.55 16.06
C LYS A 314 -17.85 24.92 15.20
N ILE A 315 -18.75 24.15 15.80
CA ILE A 315 -19.98 23.70 15.14
C ILE A 315 -20.75 24.95 14.66
N GLY A 316 -21.18 24.93 13.40
CA GLY A 316 -21.82 26.04 12.71
C GLY A 316 -20.84 27.05 12.08
N ALA A 317 -19.53 26.87 12.22
CA ALA A 317 -18.56 27.72 11.55
C ALA A 317 -18.73 27.60 10.02
N PRO A 318 -18.77 28.73 9.29
CA PRO A 318 -18.85 28.70 7.84
C PRO A 318 -17.52 28.23 7.26
N VAL A 319 -17.59 27.48 6.17
CA VAL A 319 -16.43 27.06 5.37
C VAL A 319 -16.78 27.16 3.89
N THR A 320 -15.77 27.24 3.04
CA THR A 320 -15.92 27.15 1.59
C THR A 320 -15.57 25.73 1.16
N LEU A 321 -16.44 25.13 0.35
CA LEU A 321 -16.22 23.85 -0.29
C LEU A 321 -15.82 24.10 -1.74
N MET A 322 -14.81 23.41 -2.24
CA MET A 322 -14.42 23.45 -3.66
C MET A 322 -14.33 22.02 -4.19
N ASP A 323 -15.00 21.73 -5.30
CA ASP A 323 -14.87 20.41 -5.96
C ASP A 323 -13.65 20.35 -6.88
N SER A 324 -13.38 19.17 -7.43
CA SER A 324 -12.28 18.95 -8.39
C SER A 324 -12.45 19.71 -9.72
N ALA A 325 -13.63 20.28 -9.99
CA ALA A 325 -13.89 21.14 -11.14
C ALA A 325 -13.71 22.64 -10.80
N GLY A 326 -13.29 22.96 -9.58
CA GLY A 326 -13.10 24.34 -9.09
C GLY A 326 -14.41 25.04 -8.71
N GLN A 327 -15.55 24.34 -8.69
CA GLN A 327 -16.82 24.94 -8.29
C GLN A 327 -16.86 25.12 -6.78
N GLN A 328 -17.15 26.35 -6.36
CA GLN A 328 -17.25 26.70 -4.95
C GLN A 328 -18.69 26.61 -4.45
N SER A 329 -18.85 26.10 -3.24
CA SER A 329 -20.12 26.08 -2.49
C SER A 329 -19.88 26.53 -1.06
N LEU A 330 -20.90 27.11 -0.42
CA LEU A 330 -20.83 27.40 1.02
C LEU A 330 -21.11 26.12 1.81
N GLY A 331 -20.40 25.94 2.91
CA GLY A 331 -20.61 24.85 3.86
C GLY A 331 -20.63 25.34 5.30
N GLN A 332 -21.01 24.44 6.21
CA GLN A 332 -20.94 24.67 7.64
C GLN A 332 -20.46 23.41 8.37
N VAL A 333 -19.66 23.60 9.42
CA VAL A 333 -19.24 22.51 10.30
C VAL A 333 -20.46 21.96 11.05
N MET A 334 -20.80 20.69 10.84
CA MET A 334 -21.96 20.03 11.47
C MET A 334 -21.59 19.29 12.75
N ALA A 335 -20.43 18.64 12.75
CA ALA A 335 -19.95 17.84 13.88
C ALA A 335 -18.42 17.77 13.88
N VAL A 336 -17.82 17.59 15.05
CA VAL A 336 -16.37 17.50 15.25
C VAL A 336 -16.03 16.36 16.19
N PRO A 337 -15.99 15.12 15.68
CA PRO A 337 -15.56 13.96 16.47
C PRO A 337 -14.03 13.86 16.55
N GLY A 338 -13.47 14.60 17.50
CA GLY A 338 -12.03 14.61 17.75
C GLY A 338 -11.30 15.52 16.76
N ASP A 339 -10.49 14.93 15.90
CA ASP A 339 -9.51 15.58 15.02
C ASP A 339 -9.99 15.73 13.56
N TRP A 340 -11.23 15.35 13.28
CA TRP A 340 -11.88 15.55 12.00
C TRP A 340 -13.29 16.13 12.17
N ALA A 341 -13.84 16.63 11.07
CA ALA A 341 -15.13 17.27 11.06
C ALA A 341 -16.03 16.77 9.92
N LEU A 342 -17.33 16.77 10.20
CA LEU A 342 -18.37 16.68 9.18
C LEU A 342 -18.74 18.09 8.75
N VAL A 343 -18.72 18.35 7.46
CA VAL A 343 -19.13 19.62 6.88
C VAL A 343 -20.32 19.39 5.96
N GLY A 344 -21.40 20.12 6.21
CA GLY A 344 -22.60 20.10 5.38
C GLY A 344 -22.57 21.21 4.36
N ALA A 345 -22.79 20.88 3.09
CA ALA A 345 -22.98 21.88 2.04
C ALA A 345 -24.32 22.62 2.26
N MET A 346 -24.28 23.94 2.15
CA MET A 346 -25.44 24.81 2.30
C MET A 346 -26.10 25.08 0.94
N GLY A 347 -27.43 24.97 0.89
CA GLY A 347 -28.24 25.26 -0.30
C GLY A 347 -28.76 24.00 -0.99
N GLN A 348 -30.03 24.04 -1.44
CA GLN A 348 -30.76 22.90 -2.03
C GLN A 348 -30.22 22.42 -3.40
N ALA A 349 -29.20 23.06 -3.95
CA ALA A 349 -28.69 22.78 -5.29
C ALA A 349 -27.16 22.79 -5.40
N ALA A 350 -26.43 22.66 -4.27
CA ALA A 350 -25.00 22.39 -4.36
C ALA A 350 -24.85 21.04 -5.08
N LYS A 351 -24.43 21.07 -6.35
CA LYS A 351 -24.12 19.89 -7.16
C LYS A 351 -22.84 19.26 -6.64
N MET A 352 -22.93 18.70 -5.45
CA MET A 352 -21.83 18.00 -4.82
C MET A 352 -21.61 16.68 -5.57
N PRO A 353 -20.36 16.23 -5.69
CA PRO A 353 -20.08 14.94 -6.26
C PRO A 353 -20.77 13.83 -5.46
N LYS A 354 -20.98 12.69 -6.14
CA LYS A 354 -21.51 11.50 -5.47
C LYS A 354 -20.54 11.09 -4.38
N GLY A 355 -21.02 11.02 -3.14
CA GLY A 355 -20.18 10.62 -2.02
C GLY A 355 -19.81 9.15 -2.07
N LEU A 356 -18.69 8.81 -1.41
CA LEU A 356 -18.22 7.44 -1.26
C LEU A 356 -18.88 6.79 -0.04
N PRO A 357 -19.17 5.48 -0.10
CA PRO A 357 -19.56 4.72 1.08
C PRO A 357 -18.43 4.69 2.11
N VAL A 358 -18.79 4.67 3.39
CA VAL A 358 -17.86 4.52 4.51
C VAL A 358 -17.69 3.04 4.83
N ALA A 359 -16.45 2.58 4.92
CA ALA A 359 -16.12 1.22 5.33
C ALA A 359 -16.72 0.95 6.72
N THR A 360 -17.38 -0.20 6.87
CA THR A 360 -18.06 -0.58 8.12
C THR A 360 -17.22 -1.48 9.01
N GLU A 361 -16.16 -2.06 8.45
CA GLU A 361 -15.29 -3.01 9.12
C GLU A 361 -13.96 -2.35 9.48
N ALA A 362 -13.37 -2.80 10.58
CA ALA A 362 -12.05 -2.36 10.98
C ALA A 362 -11.03 -2.92 10.00
N PRO A 363 -10.08 -2.11 9.52
CA PRO A 363 -9.01 -2.65 8.71
C PRO A 363 -8.09 -3.51 9.58
N ALA A 364 -7.59 -4.60 9.03
CA ALA A 364 -6.59 -5.46 9.65
C ALA A 364 -5.17 -5.04 9.27
N ILE A 365 -4.19 -5.40 10.12
CA ILE A 365 -2.76 -5.19 9.80
C ILE A 365 -2.41 -5.98 8.55
N GLY A 366 -1.95 -5.28 7.53
CA GLY A 366 -1.55 -5.69 6.18
C GLY A 366 -2.71 -5.67 5.19
N ASP A 367 -3.86 -5.09 5.55
CA ASP A 367 -4.87 -4.75 4.56
C ASP A 367 -4.33 -3.67 3.62
N MET A 368 -4.66 -3.86 2.34
CA MET A 368 -4.39 -2.89 1.29
C MET A 368 -5.25 -1.64 1.47
N ILE A 369 -4.59 -0.47 1.43
CA ILE A 369 -5.23 0.83 1.53
C ILE A 369 -4.69 1.78 0.47
N TYR A 370 -5.46 2.83 0.21
CA TYR A 370 -5.09 3.89 -0.70
C TYR A 370 -5.27 5.24 -0.03
N ALA A 371 -4.24 6.06 -0.07
CA ALA A 371 -4.30 7.45 0.32
C ALA A 371 -4.70 8.30 -0.88
N VAL A 372 -5.73 9.13 -0.71
CA VAL A 372 -6.04 10.23 -1.62
C VAL A 372 -5.44 11.48 -1.02
N THR A 373 -4.55 12.13 -1.74
CA THR A 373 -3.93 13.42 -1.39
C THR A 373 -4.07 14.39 -2.55
N GLY A 374 -3.41 15.54 -2.51
CA GLY A 374 -3.16 16.28 -3.74
C GLY A 374 -2.56 17.67 -3.53
N GLN A 375 -2.13 18.22 -4.64
CA GLN A 375 -1.53 19.55 -4.74
C GLN A 375 -2.64 20.59 -4.86
N VAL A 376 -2.59 21.62 -4.02
CA VAL A 376 -3.48 22.77 -4.07
C VAL A 376 -2.73 23.95 -4.69
N ASP A 377 -3.32 24.55 -5.72
CA ASP A 377 -2.83 25.79 -6.28
C ASP A 377 -3.94 26.86 -6.30
N ARG A 378 -3.67 28.00 -6.96
CA ARG A 378 -4.65 29.10 -7.05
C ARG A 378 -5.81 28.81 -8.01
N GLN A 379 -5.69 27.80 -8.86
CA GLN A 379 -6.62 27.49 -9.94
C GLN A 379 -7.47 26.24 -9.63
N GLY A 380 -7.05 25.42 -8.66
CA GLY A 380 -7.80 24.27 -8.20
C GLY A 380 -6.94 23.33 -7.39
N PHE A 381 -7.26 22.04 -7.52
CA PHE A 381 -6.58 20.97 -6.81
C PHE A 381 -6.57 19.71 -7.66
N GLU A 382 -5.42 19.05 -7.71
CA GLU A 382 -5.22 17.82 -8.45
C GLU A 382 -5.06 16.64 -7.48
N PRO A 383 -6.10 15.79 -7.33
CA PRO A 383 -6.03 14.64 -6.45
C PRO A 383 -5.05 13.59 -6.97
N GLN A 384 -4.31 12.98 -6.04
CA GLN A 384 -3.36 11.90 -6.29
C GLN A 384 -3.74 10.71 -5.42
N ILE A 385 -3.58 9.49 -5.96
CA ILE A 385 -3.83 8.24 -5.25
C ILE A 385 -2.49 7.55 -5.03
N SER A 386 -2.17 7.24 -3.79
CA SER A 386 -0.97 6.49 -3.39
C SER A 386 -1.38 5.19 -2.71
N ARG A 387 -0.76 4.09 -3.12
CA ARG A 387 -0.99 2.75 -2.54
C ARG A 387 -0.18 2.59 -1.26
N GLY A 388 -0.71 1.81 -0.32
CA GLY A 388 0.00 1.37 0.87
C GLY A 388 -0.70 0.26 1.63
N ILE A 389 -0.24 0.00 2.84
CA ILE A 389 -0.79 -1.03 3.72
C ILE A 389 -0.96 -0.53 5.16
N ILE A 390 -1.85 -1.18 5.90
CA ILE A 390 -1.86 -1.06 7.36
C ILE A 390 -0.64 -1.81 7.92
N SER A 391 0.39 -1.11 8.36
CA SER A 391 1.60 -1.75 8.90
C SER A 391 1.48 -2.16 10.36
N GLY A 392 0.54 -1.56 11.12
CA GLY A 392 0.41 -1.85 12.54
C GLY A 392 -0.56 -0.94 13.28
N PHE A 393 -0.26 -0.72 14.56
CA PHE A 393 -0.93 0.28 15.39
C PHE A 393 0.09 1.33 15.82
N CYS A 394 -0.31 2.59 15.83
CA CYS A 394 0.57 3.64 16.29
C CYS A 394 0.83 3.50 17.79
N PRO A 395 2.11 3.47 18.23
CA PRO A 395 2.44 3.38 19.65
C PRO A 395 1.92 4.62 20.39
N ASP A 396 1.35 4.43 21.58
CA ASP A 396 0.93 5.48 22.52
C ASP A 396 -0.05 6.55 22.03
N ALA A 397 -0.50 6.45 20.78
CA ALA A 397 -1.44 7.37 20.16
C ALA A 397 -2.86 6.78 20.27
N ALA A 398 -3.44 6.82 21.46
CA ALA A 398 -4.86 6.58 21.65
C ALA A 398 -5.58 7.93 21.79
N VAL A 399 -6.14 8.44 20.70
CA VAL A 399 -7.03 9.60 20.76
C VAL A 399 -8.40 9.11 21.20
N ASP A 400 -8.87 9.57 22.35
CA ASP A 400 -10.15 9.18 22.95
C ASP A 400 -10.30 7.66 23.18
N GLY A 401 -9.18 6.95 23.43
CA GLY A 401 -9.18 5.50 23.65
C GLY A 401 -9.38 4.66 22.38
N SER A 402 -9.44 5.29 21.20
CA SER A 402 -9.47 4.59 19.91
C SER A 402 -8.04 4.26 19.47
N ALA A 403 -7.82 3.04 18.99
CA ALA A 403 -6.53 2.68 18.41
C ALA A 403 -6.33 3.42 17.09
N LEU A 404 -5.16 4.02 16.90
CA LEU A 404 -4.72 4.55 15.63
C LEU A 404 -3.97 3.48 14.86
N TYR A 405 -4.24 3.38 13.56
CA TYR A 405 -3.54 2.45 12.69
C TYR A 405 -2.30 3.11 12.12
N GLN A 406 -1.21 2.36 12.11
CA GLN A 406 0.00 2.76 11.42
C GLN A 406 -0.12 2.33 9.97
N VAL A 407 0.22 3.23 9.07
CA VAL A 407 0.15 3.00 7.63
C VAL A 407 1.50 3.28 6.99
N ASP A 408 1.87 2.38 6.09
CA ASP A 408 3.02 2.54 5.21
C ASP A 408 2.50 2.95 3.84
N LEU A 409 2.87 4.15 3.41
CA LEU A 409 2.36 4.80 2.20
C LEU A 409 3.54 5.33 1.40
N ALA A 410 3.48 5.21 0.08
CA ALA A 410 4.42 5.84 -0.85
C ALA A 410 4.23 7.37 -0.97
N ILE A 411 3.78 8.02 0.11
CA ILE A 411 3.63 9.47 0.21
C ILE A 411 4.12 9.93 1.58
N GLY A 412 4.94 10.99 1.58
CA GLY A 412 5.51 11.52 2.80
C GLY A 412 4.43 11.95 3.80
N ARG A 413 4.65 11.64 5.09
CA ARG A 413 3.77 11.98 6.22
C ARG A 413 3.32 13.45 6.19
N GLY A 414 4.20 14.37 5.84
CA GLY A 414 3.86 15.79 5.78
C GLY A 414 2.77 16.13 4.74
N ALA A 415 2.73 15.41 3.61
CA ALA A 415 1.68 15.57 2.62
C ALA A 415 0.36 14.95 3.10
N MET A 416 0.42 13.78 3.77
CA MET A 416 -0.75 13.15 4.41
C MET A 416 -1.37 14.02 5.51
N LEU A 417 -0.55 14.73 6.28
CA LEU A 417 -1.03 15.63 7.33
C LEU A 417 -1.39 17.03 6.82
N GLY A 418 -1.15 17.33 5.54
CA GLY A 418 -1.36 18.66 4.97
C GLY A 418 -0.45 19.72 5.60
N THR A 419 0.70 19.32 6.14
CA THR A 419 1.70 20.23 6.73
C THR A 419 2.71 20.72 5.70
N VAL A 420 2.78 20.06 4.53
CA VAL A 420 3.57 20.53 3.39
C VAL A 420 2.82 21.68 2.70
N PRO A 421 3.46 22.86 2.52
CA PRO A 421 2.83 23.97 1.82
C PRO A 421 2.34 23.54 0.42
N GLY A 422 1.08 23.82 0.12
CA GLY A 422 0.46 23.43 -1.14
C GLY A 422 -0.06 21.98 -1.18
N GLN A 423 -0.08 21.25 -0.07
CA GLN A 423 -0.69 19.92 0.02
C GLN A 423 -1.93 19.95 0.92
N ALA A 424 -3.00 19.28 0.49
CA ALA A 424 -4.29 19.34 1.16
C ALA A 424 -4.44 18.36 2.36
N GLY A 425 -3.48 17.47 2.60
CA GLY A 425 -3.68 16.34 3.52
C GLY A 425 -4.20 15.09 2.83
N GLY A 426 -4.44 14.03 3.59
CA GLY A 426 -4.75 12.70 3.09
C GLY A 426 -6.00 12.07 3.69
N VAL A 427 -6.87 11.59 2.80
CA VAL A 427 -8.00 10.72 3.11
C VAL A 427 -7.60 9.28 2.78
N LEU A 428 -8.06 8.31 3.57
CA LEU A 428 -7.72 6.90 3.37
C LEU A 428 -8.95 6.09 2.97
N VAL A 429 -8.78 5.25 1.96
CA VAL A 429 -9.81 4.31 1.48
C VAL A 429 -9.28 2.88 1.48
N ASP A 430 -10.18 1.91 1.56
CA ASP A 430 -9.84 0.49 1.47
C ASP A 430 -9.55 0.06 0.01
N ALA A 431 -9.24 -1.24 -0.17
CA ALA A 431 -8.94 -1.81 -1.47
C ALA A 431 -10.09 -1.75 -2.50
N SER A 432 -11.32 -1.45 -2.07
CA SER A 432 -12.49 -1.26 -2.93
C SER A 432 -12.84 0.22 -3.14
N GLY A 433 -12.10 1.15 -2.53
CA GLY A 433 -12.38 2.58 -2.59
C GLY A 433 -13.45 3.05 -1.59
N ASN A 434 -13.80 2.24 -0.59
CA ASN A 434 -14.66 2.69 0.51
C ASN A 434 -13.85 3.56 1.47
N LEU A 435 -14.47 4.63 1.95
CA LEU A 435 -13.85 5.58 2.85
C LEU A 435 -13.56 4.95 4.21
N LEU A 436 -12.29 4.83 4.56
CA LEU A 436 -11.82 4.14 5.75
C LEU A 436 -11.59 5.12 6.91
N GLY A 437 -10.90 6.22 6.63
CA GLY A 437 -10.34 7.08 7.66
C GLY A 437 -9.64 8.31 7.13
N LEU A 438 -8.95 8.99 8.03
CA LEU A 438 -8.14 10.16 7.71
C LEU A 438 -6.79 10.06 8.41
N ALA A 439 -5.77 10.72 7.85
CA ALA A 439 -4.42 10.72 8.39
C ALA A 439 -4.27 11.72 9.55
N VAL A 440 -3.82 11.22 10.70
CA VAL A 440 -3.76 11.98 11.95
C VAL A 440 -2.32 12.15 12.42
N ALA A 441 -2.05 13.27 13.08
CA ALA A 441 -0.77 13.46 13.74
C ALA A 441 -0.72 12.59 15.00
N ALA A 442 0.14 11.57 15.04
CA ALA A 442 0.48 10.94 16.32
C ALA A 442 1.28 11.91 17.19
N GLU A 443 0.85 12.07 18.45
CA GLU A 443 1.54 12.87 19.45
C GLU A 443 2.90 12.25 19.77
N THR A 444 3.95 12.81 19.16
CA THR A 444 5.32 12.90 19.68
C THR A 444 5.85 11.67 20.44
N GLY A 445 5.83 10.50 19.82
CA GLY A 445 6.82 9.46 20.08
C GLY A 445 7.96 9.55 19.07
N ASP A 446 9.09 8.94 19.38
CA ASP A 446 10.28 8.78 18.53
C ASP A 446 9.93 7.85 17.33
N HIS A 447 9.02 8.33 16.47
CA HIS A 447 8.43 7.56 15.38
C HIS A 447 9.22 7.77 14.10
N ASP A 448 9.29 6.71 13.30
CA ASP A 448 9.80 6.77 11.95
C ASP A 448 9.04 7.87 11.16
N PRO A 449 9.74 8.92 10.68
CA PRO A 449 9.12 10.00 9.92
C PRO A 449 8.47 9.52 8.61
N ALA A 450 8.81 8.32 8.12
CA ALA A 450 8.20 7.71 6.94
C ALA A 450 6.77 7.20 7.20
N LEU A 451 6.42 6.84 8.44
CA LEU A 451 5.16 6.19 8.75
C LEU A 451 4.10 7.20 9.18
N SER A 452 2.88 7.02 8.67
CA SER A 452 1.74 7.86 9.02
C SER A 452 0.78 7.11 9.96
N CYS A 453 0.06 7.87 10.77
CA CYS A 453 -1.02 7.32 11.59
C CYS A 453 -2.35 7.69 10.97
N MET A 454 -3.34 6.82 11.13
CA MET A 454 -4.69 7.08 10.68
C MET A 454 -5.72 6.75 11.74
N ARG A 455 -6.84 7.47 11.67
CA ARG A 455 -8.04 7.21 12.46
C ARG A 455 -9.16 6.77 11.54
N THR A 456 -9.86 5.70 11.89
CA THR A 456 -11.03 5.23 11.15
C THR A 456 -12.25 6.12 11.43
N LEU A 457 -13.12 6.29 10.43
CA LEU A 457 -14.35 7.07 10.60
C LEU A 457 -15.41 6.31 11.43
N THR A 458 -15.37 4.99 11.36
CA THR A 458 -16.15 4.11 12.23
C THR A 458 -15.35 3.81 13.49
N PRO A 459 -15.89 4.10 14.69
CA PRO A 459 -15.27 3.65 15.91
C PRO A 459 -15.32 2.12 15.95
N HIS A 460 -14.16 1.53 16.18
CA HIS A 460 -14.07 0.11 16.51
C HIS A 460 -13.93 -0.01 18.02
N GLY A 461 -14.53 -1.06 18.60
CA GLY A 461 -14.37 -1.35 20.01
C GLY A 461 -12.89 -1.42 20.40
N PRO A 462 -12.55 -1.32 21.70
CA PRO A 462 -11.17 -1.30 22.14
C PRO A 462 -10.42 -2.47 21.50
N VAL A 463 -9.41 -2.15 20.69
CA VAL A 463 -8.53 -3.17 20.11
C VAL A 463 -7.87 -3.86 21.29
N GLN A 464 -8.14 -5.15 21.46
CA GLN A 464 -7.42 -5.96 22.44
C GLN A 464 -5.97 -5.96 22.01
N ARG A 465 -5.16 -5.07 22.59
CA ARG A 465 -3.71 -5.10 22.43
C ARG A 465 -3.26 -6.51 22.83
N PRO A 466 -2.49 -7.22 21.99
CA PRO A 466 -1.93 -8.50 22.39
C PRO A 466 -1.22 -8.29 23.72
N GLY A 467 -1.64 -9.04 24.74
CA GLY A 467 -1.29 -8.77 26.13
C GLY A 467 0.23 -8.66 26.26
N THR A 468 0.69 -7.56 26.85
CA THR A 468 2.06 -7.44 27.32
C THR A 468 2.34 -8.67 28.17
N LEU A 469 3.16 -9.59 27.66
CA LEU A 469 3.69 -10.72 28.40
C LEU A 469 4.25 -10.17 29.70
N ALA A 470 3.56 -10.45 30.80
CA ALA A 470 4.02 -10.09 32.12
C ALA A 470 5.36 -10.82 32.32
N THR A 471 6.46 -10.09 32.20
CA THR A 471 7.77 -10.56 32.59
C THR A 471 7.72 -10.91 34.08
N ARG A 472 7.81 -12.21 34.38
CA ARG A 472 8.11 -12.71 35.72
C ARG A 472 9.60 -12.96 35.86
#